data_AF-F5H130-F1
#
_entry.id   AF-F5H130-F1
#
_cell.length_a   1.000
_cell.length_b   1.000
_cell.length_c   1.000
_cell.angle_alpha   90.00
_cell.angle_beta   90.00
_cell.angle_gamma   90.00
#
_symmetry.space_group_name_H-M   'P 1'
#
loop_
_entity.id
_entity.type
_entity.pdbx_description
1 polymer ?
#
loop_
_entity_poly.entity_id
_entity_poly.type
_entity_poly.pdbx_seq_one_letter_code
_entity_poly.pdbx_strand_id
1 'polypeptide(L)'
;MRRQPAASLDPLAKEPGPPGSRDDRLEDALLSLGSVIDISGLQRAVKEALSAVLPRVETVYTYLLDGESQLVCEDPPHELPQEGKVREAIISQKRLGCNGLGFSDLPGKPLARLVAPLAPDTQVLVMPLADKEAGAVAAVILVH
;
A
#
# COMPACT_ATOMS: atom_id res chain seq x y z
N MET A 1 28.76 -53.00 22.21
CA MET A 1 27.96 -51.89 22.77
C MET A 1 28.22 -50.63 21.93
N ARG A 2 27.30 -50.27 21.02
CA ARG A 2 27.39 -49.04 20.22
C ARG A 2 26.61 -47.94 20.94
N ARG A 3 27.27 -46.84 21.31
CA ARG A 3 26.60 -45.63 21.81
C ARG A 3 26.07 -44.85 20.60
N GLN A 4 24.75 -44.68 20.52
CA GLN A 4 24.13 -43.63 19.70
C GLN A 4 24.25 -42.31 20.45
N PRO A 5 24.66 -41.20 19.81
CA PRO A 5 24.34 -39.87 20.31
C PRO A 5 22.88 -39.55 19.95
N ALA A 6 22.09 -39.21 20.96
CA ALA A 6 20.74 -38.69 20.80
C ALA A 6 20.79 -37.36 20.04
N ALA A 7 19.82 -37.20 19.13
CA ALA A 7 19.62 -36.01 18.33
C ALA A 7 19.53 -34.75 19.20
N SER A 8 20.33 -33.76 18.84
CA SER A 8 20.22 -32.38 19.32
C SER A 8 18.84 -31.84 18.94
N LEU A 9 18.00 -31.56 19.92
CA LEU A 9 16.78 -30.78 19.73
C LEU A 9 17.17 -29.30 19.74
N ASP A 10 17.15 -28.66 18.56
CA ASP A 10 17.28 -27.21 18.42
C ASP A 10 16.13 -26.49 19.15
N PRO A 11 16.37 -25.67 20.19
CA PRO A 11 15.31 -25.00 20.97
C PRO A 11 14.62 -23.82 20.26
N LEU A 12 14.91 -23.59 18.97
CA LEU A 12 14.55 -22.36 18.25
C LEU A 12 13.49 -22.54 17.15
N ALA A 13 12.89 -23.73 17.03
CA ALA A 13 11.68 -23.90 16.23
C ALA A 13 10.47 -23.30 16.98
N LYS A 14 10.36 -21.97 16.94
CA LYS A 14 9.17 -21.24 17.39
C LYS A 14 8.03 -21.69 16.48
N GLU A 15 7.13 -22.53 16.99
CA GLU A 15 5.92 -22.90 16.25
C GLU A 15 5.18 -21.60 15.86
N PRO A 16 4.72 -21.47 14.60
CA PRO A 16 3.98 -20.28 14.19
C PRO A 16 2.73 -20.21 15.07
N GLY A 17 2.67 -19.19 15.92
CA GLY A 17 1.53 -18.95 16.80
C GLY A 17 0.23 -18.81 16.02
N PRO A 18 -0.93 -18.95 16.68
CA PRO A 18 -2.23 -18.78 16.03
C PRO A 18 -2.27 -17.44 15.30
N PRO A 19 -2.97 -17.34 14.14
CA PRO A 19 -3.09 -16.09 13.42
C PRO A 19 -3.66 -15.04 14.38
N GLY A 20 -2.87 -13.99 14.66
CA GLY A 20 -3.25 -12.91 15.57
C GLY A 20 -4.62 -12.34 15.20
N SER A 21 -5.34 -11.86 16.22
CA SER A 21 -6.64 -11.23 16.06
C SER A 21 -6.52 -10.00 15.15
N ARG A 22 -7.66 -9.51 14.64
CA ARG A 22 -7.65 -8.31 13.80
C ARG A 22 -7.07 -7.10 14.53
N ASP A 23 -7.29 -7.03 15.84
CA ASP A 23 -6.81 -5.94 16.68
C ASP A 23 -5.28 -6.03 16.84
N ASP A 24 -4.74 -7.23 17.07
CA ASP A 24 -3.27 -7.44 17.13
C ASP A 24 -2.60 -7.01 15.81
N ARG A 25 -3.20 -7.34 14.66
CA ARG A 25 -2.67 -6.95 13.34
C ARG A 25 -2.72 -5.45 13.10
N LEU A 26 -3.75 -4.78 13.62
CA LEU A 26 -3.88 -3.33 13.52
C LEU A 26 -2.83 -2.65 14.40
N GLU A 27 -2.63 -3.13 15.62
CA GLU A 27 -1.59 -2.63 16.52
C GLU A 27 -0.19 -2.78 15.90
N ASP A 28 0.15 -3.98 15.40
CA ASP A 28 1.40 -4.24 14.70
C ASP A 28 1.59 -3.32 13.48
N ALA A 29 0.53 -3.10 12.69
CA ALA A 29 0.56 -2.22 11.52
C ALA A 29 0.82 -0.76 11.91
N LEU A 30 0.20 -0.27 12.99
CA LEU A 30 0.39 1.09 13.50
C LEU A 30 1.80 1.28 14.08
N LEU A 31 2.32 0.28 14.79
CA LEU A 31 3.69 0.27 15.30
C LEU A 31 4.71 0.27 14.15
N SER A 32 4.50 -0.56 13.13
CA SER A 32 5.33 -0.58 11.92
C SER A 32 5.35 0.79 11.26
N LEU A 33 4.17 1.40 11.05
CA LEU A 33 4.04 2.73 10.47
C LEU A 33 4.75 3.82 11.31
N GLY A 34 4.65 3.75 12.64
CA GLY A 34 5.31 4.70 13.54
C GLY A 34 6.83 4.54 13.62
N SER A 35 7.38 3.41 13.19
CA SER A 35 8.82 3.13 13.19
C SER A 35 9.56 3.59 11.93
N VAL A 36 8.80 4.03 10.92
CA VAL A 36 9.34 4.43 9.62
C VAL A 36 10.23 5.68 9.73
N ILE A 37 11.40 5.60 9.10
CA ILE A 37 12.38 6.69 9.05
C ILE A 37 12.66 7.23 7.64
N ASP A 38 12.17 6.55 6.61
CA ASP A 38 12.40 6.91 5.21
C ASP A 38 11.15 6.70 4.34
N ILE A 39 11.16 7.27 3.14
CA ILE A 39 10.00 7.29 2.22
C ILE A 39 9.66 5.88 1.73
N SER A 40 10.66 5.09 1.32
CA SER A 40 10.45 3.72 0.84
C SER A 40 9.81 2.84 1.92
N GLY A 41 10.24 3.01 3.17
CA GLY A 41 9.70 2.39 4.38
C GLY A 41 8.27 2.81 4.64
N LEU A 42 7.93 4.09 4.42
CA LEU A 42 6.54 4.58 4.54
C LEU A 42 5.63 3.87 3.54
N GLN A 43 6.04 3.82 2.27
CA GLN A 43 5.25 3.16 1.23
C GLN A 43 5.02 1.67 1.54
N ARG A 44 6.08 0.98 2.01
CA ARG A 44 5.98 -0.41 2.44
C ARG A 44 5.06 -0.59 3.66
N ALA A 45 5.24 0.21 4.70
CA ALA A 45 4.44 0.13 5.92
C ALA A 45 2.95 0.39 5.64
N VAL A 46 2.63 1.39 4.80
CA VAL A 46 1.25 1.66 4.37
C VAL A 46 0.65 0.48 3.60
N LYS A 47 1.42 -0.10 2.67
CA LYS A 47 1.00 -1.30 1.92
C LYS A 47 0.71 -2.47 2.84
N GLU A 48 1.59 -2.76 3.78
CA GLU A 48 1.43 -3.84 4.77
C GLU A 48 0.24 -3.58 5.69
N ALA A 49 0.12 -2.36 6.22
CA ALA A 49 -0.98 -1.96 7.10
C ALA A 49 -2.35 -2.12 6.42
N LEU A 50 -2.49 -1.61 5.20
CA LEU A 50 -3.75 -1.72 4.46
C LEU A 50 -4.04 -3.18 4.07
N SER A 51 -3.03 -3.95 3.70
CA SER A 51 -3.20 -5.39 3.38
C SER A 51 -3.58 -6.21 4.62
N ALA A 52 -3.19 -5.78 5.82
CA ALA A 52 -3.53 -6.45 7.07
C ALA A 52 -4.96 -6.12 7.56
N VAL A 53 -5.42 -4.87 7.34
CA VAL A 53 -6.66 -4.34 7.92
C VAL A 53 -7.86 -4.43 6.97
N LEU A 54 -7.62 -4.32 5.66
CA LEU A 54 -8.65 -4.38 4.63
C LEU A 54 -8.72 -5.80 4.02
N PRO A 55 -9.93 -6.36 3.87
CA PRO A 55 -10.09 -7.64 3.19
C PRO A 55 -9.90 -7.47 1.68
N ARG A 56 -9.31 -8.48 1.02
CA ARG A 56 -9.24 -8.61 -0.45
C ARG A 56 -8.48 -7.48 -1.17
N VAL A 57 -7.45 -6.94 -0.55
CA VAL A 57 -6.52 -6.03 -1.22
C VAL A 57 -5.55 -6.84 -2.08
N GLU A 58 -5.50 -6.56 -3.38
CA GLU A 58 -4.53 -7.12 -4.30
C GLU A 58 -3.24 -6.30 -4.34
N THR A 59 -3.36 -4.98 -4.42
CA THR A 59 -2.22 -4.06 -4.52
C THR A 59 -2.49 -2.71 -3.87
N VAL A 60 -1.46 -2.17 -3.24
CA VAL A 60 -1.45 -0.81 -2.69
C VAL A 60 -0.27 -0.06 -3.27
N TYR A 61 -0.52 1.16 -3.76
CA TYR A 61 0.51 2.10 -4.17
C TYR A 61 0.34 3.40 -3.38
N THR A 62 1.44 3.86 -2.79
CA THR A 62 1.48 5.13 -2.06
C THR A 62 2.33 6.10 -2.87
N TYR A 63 1.72 7.20 -3.28
CA TYR A 63 2.36 8.28 -4.00
C TYR A 63 2.53 9.47 -3.08
N LEU A 64 3.75 10.01 -3.02
CA LEU A 64 4.04 11.23 -2.28
C LEU A 64 4.21 12.37 -3.27
N LEU A 65 3.79 13.56 -2.86
CA LEU A 65 4.05 14.78 -3.63
C LEU A 65 5.54 15.12 -3.50
N ASP A 66 6.23 15.24 -4.63
CA ASP A 66 7.61 15.70 -4.68
C ASP A 66 7.72 17.24 -4.73
N GLY A 67 8.96 17.74 -4.79
CA GLY A 67 9.24 19.18 -4.86
C GLY A 67 8.74 19.86 -6.15
N GLU A 68 8.49 19.09 -7.21
CA GLU A 68 7.99 19.55 -8.50
C GLU A 68 6.46 19.40 -8.64
N SER A 69 5.77 19.13 -7.51
CA SER A 69 4.33 18.87 -7.45
C SER A 69 3.86 17.66 -8.26
N GLN A 70 4.73 16.67 -8.44
CA GLN A 70 4.45 15.39 -9.07
C GLN A 70 4.23 14.31 -8.00
N LEU A 71 3.37 13.34 -8.31
CA LEU A 71 3.07 12.24 -7.39
C LEU A 71 3.91 11.03 -7.76
N VAL A 72 4.87 10.69 -6.89
CA VAL A 72 5.88 9.65 -7.14
C VAL A 72 5.70 8.47 -6.20
N CYS A 73 5.80 7.25 -6.74
CA CYS A 73 5.87 6.01 -6.00
C CYS A 73 7.26 5.41 -6.22
N GLU A 74 7.87 4.83 -5.17
CA GLU A 74 9.23 4.27 -5.22
C GLU A 74 9.25 2.73 -5.31
N ASP A 75 8.13 2.05 -5.02
CA ASP A 75 8.05 0.58 -5.04
C ASP A 75 6.87 0.05 -5.90
N PRO A 76 7.11 -0.19 -7.20
CA PRO A 76 8.30 0.16 -7.99
C PRO A 76 8.34 1.65 -8.36
N PRO A 77 9.47 2.22 -8.81
CA PRO A 77 9.57 3.63 -9.20
C PRO A 77 8.67 3.97 -10.39
N HIS A 78 7.69 4.85 -10.18
CA HIS A 78 6.85 5.42 -11.24
C HIS A 78 6.07 6.64 -10.74
N GLU A 79 5.55 7.42 -11.69
CA GLU A 79 4.85 8.67 -11.41
C GLU A 79 3.38 8.57 -11.85
N LEU A 80 2.51 9.32 -11.20
CA LEU A 80 1.15 9.51 -11.70
C LEU A 80 1.10 10.69 -12.67
N PRO A 81 0.30 10.57 -13.75
CA PRO A 81 0.13 11.65 -14.70
C PRO A 81 -0.66 12.80 -14.07
N GLN A 82 -0.46 14.00 -14.61
CA GLN A 82 -1.12 15.21 -14.11
C GLN A 82 -2.59 15.36 -14.56
N GLU A 83 -3.11 14.39 -15.30
CA GLU A 83 -4.46 14.37 -15.86
C GLU A 83 -5.19 13.06 -15.49
N GLY A 84 -6.52 13.10 -15.58
CA GLY A 84 -7.39 11.93 -15.38
C GLY A 84 -8.04 11.84 -13.99
N LYS A 85 -8.61 10.68 -13.67
CA LYS A 85 -9.47 10.48 -12.50
C LYS A 85 -8.72 10.66 -11.18
N VAL A 86 -7.43 10.30 -11.16
CA VAL A 86 -6.61 10.47 -9.95
C VAL A 86 -6.41 11.97 -9.68
N ARG A 87 -6.21 12.77 -10.73
CA ARG A 87 -6.12 14.23 -10.61
C ARG A 87 -7.41 14.86 -10.09
N GLU A 88 -8.56 14.40 -10.57
CA GLU A 88 -9.87 14.87 -10.08
C GLU A 88 -10.06 14.58 -8.58
N ALA A 89 -9.65 13.40 -8.11
CA ALA A 89 -9.70 13.04 -6.69
C ALA A 89 -8.80 13.94 -5.83
N ILE A 90 -7.62 14.31 -6.35
CA ILE A 90 -6.68 15.23 -5.68
C ILE A 90 -7.27 16.63 -5.57
N ILE A 91 -7.78 17.18 -6.68
CA ILE A 91 -8.36 18.53 -6.71
C ILE A 91 -9.59 18.61 -5.81
N SER A 92 -10.45 17.58 -5.85
CA SER A 92 -11.64 17.51 -5.01
C SER A 92 -11.34 17.14 -3.55
N GLN A 93 -10.11 16.70 -3.25
CA GLN A 93 -9.67 16.17 -1.96
C GLN A 93 -10.64 15.12 -1.39
N LYS A 94 -11.25 14.33 -2.27
CA LYS A 94 -12.26 13.33 -1.92
C LYS A 94 -11.82 11.95 -2.37
N ARG A 95 -12.15 10.97 -1.54
CA ARG A 95 -11.99 9.56 -1.90
C ARG A 95 -12.85 9.24 -3.12
N LEU A 96 -12.26 8.56 -4.09
CA LEU A 96 -12.92 8.13 -5.33
C LEU A 96 -12.80 6.61 -5.46
N GLY A 97 -13.92 5.94 -5.77
CA GLY A 97 -13.93 4.53 -6.19
C GLY A 97 -14.22 4.45 -7.68
N CYS A 98 -13.45 3.66 -8.43
CA CYS A 98 -13.63 3.52 -9.87
C CYS A 98 -13.39 2.09 -10.37
N ASN A 99 -14.03 1.71 -11.48
CA ASN A 99 -13.88 0.40 -12.12
C ASN A 99 -12.57 0.28 -12.94
N GLY A 100 -11.50 0.86 -12.42
CA GLY A 100 -10.23 1.02 -13.10
C GLY A 100 -9.92 2.46 -13.50
N LEU A 101 -8.63 2.69 -13.65
CA LEU A 101 -8.00 3.93 -14.10
C LEU A 101 -8.00 3.96 -15.63
N GLY A 102 -8.08 5.15 -16.22
CA GLY A 102 -8.00 5.31 -17.68
C GLY A 102 -6.57 5.06 -18.18
N PHE A 103 -6.40 4.82 -19.49
CA PHE A 103 -5.06 4.74 -20.08
C PHE A 103 -4.23 6.01 -19.84
N SER A 104 -4.89 7.17 -19.81
CA SER A 104 -4.28 8.46 -19.49
C SER A 104 -3.81 8.57 -18.04
N ASP A 105 -4.32 7.74 -17.14
CA ASP A 105 -3.95 7.72 -15.71
C ASP A 105 -2.72 6.82 -15.43
N LEU A 106 -2.20 6.10 -16.44
CA LEU A 106 -1.29 4.96 -16.22
C LEU A 106 -0.04 4.97 -17.11
N PRO A 107 1.00 5.74 -16.76
CA PRO A 107 2.29 5.68 -17.43
C PRO A 107 3.09 4.49 -16.88
N GLY A 108 2.83 3.27 -17.38
CA GLY A 108 3.77 2.16 -17.22
C GLY A 108 3.18 0.78 -16.91
N LYS A 109 4.08 -0.21 -16.85
CA LYS A 109 3.76 -1.62 -16.56
C LYS A 109 3.18 -1.88 -15.16
N PRO A 110 3.59 -1.19 -14.07
CA PRO A 110 3.09 -1.49 -12.72
C PRO A 110 1.56 -1.35 -12.63
N LEU A 111 1.02 -0.31 -13.27
CA LEU A 111 -0.38 0.04 -13.20
C LEU A 111 -1.23 -0.59 -14.31
N ALA A 112 -0.64 -1.40 -15.20
CA ALA A 112 -1.36 -2.05 -16.30
C ALA A 112 -2.53 -2.94 -15.82
N ARG A 113 -2.43 -3.48 -14.59
CA ARG A 113 -3.50 -4.26 -13.96
C ARG A 113 -4.68 -3.43 -13.44
N LEU A 114 -4.47 -2.11 -13.28
CA LEU A 114 -5.47 -1.17 -12.79
C LEU A 114 -6.26 -0.51 -13.93
N VAL A 115 -5.94 -0.84 -15.18
CA VAL A 115 -6.60 -0.31 -16.38
C VAL A 115 -8.07 -0.74 -16.41
N ALA A 116 -8.97 0.19 -16.64
CA ALA A 116 -10.39 -0.11 -16.85
C ALA A 116 -10.63 -0.85 -18.18
N PRO A 117 -11.62 -1.75 -18.25
CA PRO A 117 -12.48 -2.19 -17.15
C PRO A 117 -11.82 -3.26 -16.28
N LEU A 118 -12.02 -3.16 -14.97
CA LEU A 118 -11.63 -4.23 -14.04
C LEU A 118 -12.64 -5.38 -14.04
N ALA A 119 -12.24 -6.51 -13.45
CA ALA A 119 -13.10 -7.68 -13.27
C ALA A 119 -14.34 -7.34 -12.41
N PRO A 120 -15.44 -8.08 -12.56
CA PRO A 120 -16.57 -7.95 -11.65
C PRO A 120 -16.12 -8.09 -10.18
N ASP A 121 -16.69 -7.28 -9.29
CA ASP A 121 -16.37 -7.21 -7.85
C ASP A 121 -14.99 -6.65 -7.47
N THR A 122 -14.21 -6.12 -8.42
CA THR A 122 -12.98 -5.36 -8.12
C THR A 122 -13.15 -3.87 -8.43
N GLN A 123 -12.41 -3.03 -7.70
CA GLN A 123 -12.43 -1.58 -7.88
C GLN A 123 -11.10 -0.97 -7.45
N VAL A 124 -10.73 0.16 -8.04
CA VAL A 124 -9.63 1.00 -7.54
C VAL A 124 -10.20 2.09 -6.65
N LEU A 125 -9.68 2.18 -5.43
CA LEU A 125 -9.92 3.25 -4.48
C LEU A 125 -8.76 4.23 -4.51
N VAL A 126 -9.06 5.48 -4.83
CA VAL A 126 -8.14 6.62 -4.75
C VAL A 126 -8.41 7.38 -3.45
N MET A 127 -7.40 7.48 -2.58
CA MET A 127 -7.51 8.12 -1.28
C MET A 127 -6.47 9.25 -1.16
N PRO A 128 -6.85 10.50 -1.44
CA PRO A 128 -5.97 11.64 -1.22
C PRO A 128 -5.77 11.89 0.28
N LEU A 129 -4.53 12.12 0.68
CA LEU A 129 -4.12 12.55 2.00
C LEU A 129 -3.84 14.05 1.94
N ALA A 130 -4.77 14.86 2.45
CA ALA A 130 -4.62 16.30 2.51
C ALA A 130 -3.88 16.73 3.78
N ASP A 131 -2.90 17.61 3.60
CA ASP A 131 -2.36 18.43 4.66
C ASP A 131 -3.37 19.53 4.99
N LYS A 132 -3.88 19.50 6.22
CA LYS A 132 -4.90 20.44 6.70
C LYS A 132 -4.37 21.85 6.87
N GLU A 133 -3.08 21.99 7.18
CA GLU A 133 -2.44 23.29 7.40
C GLU A 133 -2.08 23.94 6.06
N ALA A 134 -1.54 23.15 5.12
CA ALA A 134 -1.21 23.64 3.77
C ALA A 134 -2.43 23.74 2.84
N GLY A 135 -3.55 23.08 3.17
CA GLY A 135 -4.74 23.02 2.32
C GLY A 135 -4.52 22.24 1.01
N ALA A 136 -3.44 21.47 0.91
CA ALA A 136 -3.00 20.77 -0.29
C ALA A 136 -2.88 19.26 -0.06
N VAL A 137 -2.92 18.46 -1.13
CA VAL A 137 -2.70 17.01 -1.05
C VAL A 137 -1.21 16.73 -0.92
N ALA A 138 -0.81 16.07 0.16
CA ALA A 138 0.57 15.65 0.41
C ALA A 138 0.89 14.28 -0.20
N ALA A 139 -0.12 13.41 -0.29
CA ALA A 139 0.03 12.05 -0.80
C ALA A 139 -1.27 11.49 -1.36
N VAL A 140 -1.18 10.44 -2.17
CA VAL A 140 -2.33 9.67 -2.65
C VAL A 140 -2.06 8.20 -2.41
N ILE A 141 -3.03 7.50 -1.84
CA ILE A 141 -2.99 6.04 -1.71
C ILE A 141 -3.97 5.45 -2.73
N LEU A 142 -3.47 4.60 -3.62
CA LEU A 142 -4.27 3.75 -4.48
C LEU A 142 -4.38 2.35 -3.86
N VAL A 143 -5.60 1.83 -3.78
CA VAL A 143 -5.87 0.46 -3.33
C VAL A 143 -6.72 -0.25 -4.39
N HIS A 144 -6.29 -1.43 -4.80
CA HIS A 144 -7.04 -2.37 -5.65
C HIS A 144 -7.13 -3.70 -4.95
#